data_AF-A0A023PSR5-F1
#
_entry.id   AF-A0A023PSR5-F1
#
_cell.length_a   1.000
_cell.length_b   1.000
_cell.length_c   1.000
_cell.angle_alpha   90.00
_cell.angle_beta   90.00
_cell.angle_gamma   90.00
#
_symmetry.space_group_name_H-M   'P 1'
#
loop_
_entity.id
_entity.type
_entity.pdbx_description
1 polymer ?
#
loop_
_entity_poly.entity_id
_entity_poly.type
_entity_poly.pdbx_seq_one_letter_code
_entity_poly.pdbx_strand_id
1 'polypeptide(L)'
;MAFTLGCNNPSFTLPWRTLLPYLMALHLLQPASAQITVVAPSLRVTANVGQDVVLRCHLCPCKNAWSSDIRWIQLRSSGFVHHYRNGEDLEQMTEYKGRTELLRKGLSDGNLDLRITAVSSSDSGLYSCAVQDGDGYAEALVELEVSDPFSQIVHPWKVALAVIVTILVGSFVIIAFLYRKKATQSRELKKKDAMLDQVVTMRRKDAVLEELPAILDSSAANLKILASKLVKQTEKLDIRNSLMKKQYEMTEKQAAELEKHLINTDLSAADLNIAAAKLDKQTEELDKWKSALKIQYEKLGLRAANLKKQVTELAKQTEEVENHYEEMGLRAPNLKKNIVELEKQTEHVENRKSELKKQYENLASHASELKKQAEVLEEQAEQLEIQNSLLKIRNKHRERKNEMLEKQTVEQEQTEEWAESKKSVVETKELEQPSKEQD
;
A
#
# COMPACT_ATOMS: atom_id res chain seq x y z
N MET A 1 59.91 -40.06 -39.17
CA MET A 1 58.58 -39.62 -38.67
C MET A 1 58.41 -40.13 -37.26
N ALA A 2 58.30 -39.25 -36.27
CA ALA A 2 57.91 -39.58 -34.90
C ALA A 2 57.34 -38.32 -34.23
N PHE A 3 56.20 -38.47 -33.57
CA PHE A 3 55.42 -37.44 -32.87
C PHE A 3 55.89 -37.28 -31.42
N THR A 4 55.80 -36.05 -30.88
CA THR A 4 55.27 -35.79 -29.53
C THR A 4 54.68 -34.36 -29.46
N LEU A 5 53.42 -34.28 -29.03
CA LEU A 5 52.70 -33.05 -28.68
C LEU A 5 53.34 -32.35 -27.47
N GLY A 6 53.43 -31.02 -27.52
CA GLY A 6 53.76 -30.16 -26.38
C GLY A 6 52.53 -29.41 -25.86
N CYS A 7 52.24 -29.59 -24.57
CA CYS A 7 51.30 -28.75 -23.81
C CYS A 7 52.00 -27.46 -23.37
N ASN A 8 51.44 -26.30 -23.72
CA ASN A 8 51.76 -25.02 -23.07
C ASN A 8 50.48 -24.44 -22.45
N ASN A 9 50.44 -24.38 -21.13
CA ASN A 9 49.49 -23.55 -20.37
C ASN A 9 49.94 -22.08 -20.45
N PRO A 10 49.09 -21.13 -20.87
CA PRO A 10 49.31 -19.73 -20.54
C PRO A 10 48.72 -19.43 -19.17
N SER A 11 49.59 -19.21 -18.18
CA SER A 11 49.26 -18.59 -16.91
C SER A 11 48.94 -17.12 -17.14
N PHE A 12 47.66 -16.78 -17.30
CA PHE A 12 47.18 -15.40 -17.29
C PHE A 12 47.08 -14.90 -15.83
N THR A 13 48.16 -14.30 -15.33
CA THR A 13 48.14 -13.50 -14.11
C THR A 13 47.60 -12.12 -14.43
N LEU A 14 46.28 -11.96 -14.43
CA LEU A 14 45.65 -10.64 -14.50
C LEU A 14 45.93 -9.89 -13.19
N PRO A 15 46.59 -8.72 -13.22
CA PRO A 15 46.94 -7.97 -12.02
C PRO A 15 45.67 -7.45 -11.33
N TRP A 16 45.53 -7.69 -10.02
CA TRP A 16 44.45 -7.20 -9.15
C TRP A 16 44.06 -5.72 -9.35
N ARG A 17 45.01 -4.89 -9.80
CA ARG A 17 44.81 -3.47 -10.10
C ARG A 17 43.86 -3.18 -11.27
N THR A 18 43.63 -4.12 -12.19
CA THR A 18 42.65 -3.96 -13.28
C THR A 18 41.27 -4.53 -12.93
N LEU A 19 41.18 -5.37 -11.90
CA LEU A 19 39.90 -5.93 -11.42
C LEU A 19 39.08 -4.90 -10.64
N LEU A 20 39.72 -4.00 -9.90
CA LEU A 20 39.05 -2.93 -9.16
C LEU A 20 38.26 -1.96 -10.05
N PRO A 21 38.83 -1.33 -11.11
CA PRO A 21 38.05 -0.48 -11.99
C PRO A 21 37.01 -1.26 -12.78
N TYR A 22 37.26 -2.54 -13.10
CA TYR A 22 36.27 -3.41 -13.75
C TYR A 22 35.10 -3.80 -12.83
N LEU A 23 35.36 -4.11 -11.55
CA LEU A 23 34.35 -4.38 -10.52
C LEU A 23 33.57 -3.12 -10.14
N MET A 24 34.24 -1.97 -10.09
CA MET A 24 33.60 -0.65 -9.91
C MET A 24 32.74 -0.29 -11.13
N ALA A 25 33.21 -0.56 -12.36
CA ALA A 25 32.40 -0.42 -13.57
C ALA A 25 31.21 -1.39 -13.55
N LEU A 26 31.39 -2.64 -13.07
CA LEU A 26 30.32 -3.63 -12.93
C LEU A 26 29.29 -3.22 -11.84
N HIS A 27 29.73 -2.56 -10.76
CA HIS A 27 28.85 -1.97 -9.73
C HIS A 27 28.12 -0.72 -10.22
N LEU A 28 28.73 0.08 -11.09
CA LEU A 28 28.09 1.23 -11.76
C LEU A 28 27.14 0.79 -12.89
N LEU A 29 27.33 -0.43 -13.42
CA LEU A 29 26.38 -1.15 -14.27
C LEU A 29 25.35 -1.94 -13.46
N GLN A 30 24.96 -1.45 -12.27
CA GLN A 30 23.66 -1.83 -11.74
C GLN A 30 22.63 -1.46 -12.81
N PRO A 31 21.85 -2.40 -13.38
CA PRO A 31 20.65 -2.02 -14.09
C PRO A 31 19.85 -1.25 -13.05
N ALA A 32 19.73 0.06 -13.21
CA ALA A 32 18.71 0.80 -12.51
C ALA A 32 17.44 -0.02 -12.76
N SER A 33 16.87 -0.59 -11.71
CA SER A 33 15.55 -1.22 -11.80
C SER A 33 14.65 -0.13 -12.34
N ALA A 34 14.40 -0.15 -13.64
CA ALA A 34 13.60 0.85 -14.30
C ALA A 34 12.20 0.63 -13.76
N GLN A 35 11.83 1.43 -12.75
CA GLN A 35 10.50 1.39 -12.18
C GLN A 35 9.52 1.59 -13.33
N ILE A 36 8.60 0.63 -13.45
CA ILE A 36 7.57 0.67 -14.48
C ILE A 36 6.67 1.86 -14.17
N THR A 37 6.34 2.63 -15.20
CA THR A 37 5.33 3.69 -15.12
C THR A 37 4.25 3.42 -16.16
N VAL A 38 3.03 3.94 -15.91
CA VAL A 38 1.95 3.93 -16.90
C VAL A 38 1.75 5.36 -17.37
N VAL A 39 1.61 5.54 -18.68
CA VAL A 39 1.41 6.84 -19.31
C VAL A 39 0.12 6.82 -20.11
N ALA A 40 -0.75 7.80 -19.85
CA ALA A 40 -1.93 8.10 -20.65
C ALA A 40 -1.57 9.17 -21.70
N PRO A 41 -1.52 8.85 -23.00
CA PRO A 41 -1.16 9.82 -24.04
C PRO A 41 -2.20 10.95 -24.19
N SER A 42 -3.46 10.63 -23.92
CA SER A 42 -4.58 11.55 -24.02
C SER A 42 -5.32 11.56 -22.69
N LEU A 43 -5.07 12.59 -21.89
CA LEU A 43 -5.72 12.76 -20.59
C LEU A 43 -7.25 12.92 -20.73
N ARG A 44 -7.72 13.42 -21.87
CA ARG A 44 -9.15 13.65 -22.17
C ARG A 44 -9.54 12.99 -23.48
N VAL A 45 -10.64 12.24 -23.45
CA VAL A 45 -11.23 11.57 -24.60
C VAL A 45 -12.71 11.93 -24.66
N THR A 46 -13.19 12.34 -25.82
CA THR A 46 -14.59 12.75 -26.03
C THR A 46 -15.31 11.73 -26.92
N ALA A 47 -16.55 11.38 -26.60
CA ALA A 47 -17.40 10.52 -27.42
C ALA A 47 -18.87 10.95 -27.35
N ASN A 48 -19.67 10.61 -28.36
CA ASN A 48 -21.12 10.75 -28.28
C ASN A 48 -21.76 9.44 -27.81
N VAL A 49 -22.94 9.54 -27.18
CA VAL A 49 -23.73 8.37 -26.80
C VAL A 49 -23.93 7.43 -27.98
N GLY A 50 -23.71 6.12 -27.74
CA GLY A 50 -23.82 5.06 -28.73
C GLY A 50 -22.56 4.80 -29.56
N GLN A 51 -21.52 5.62 -29.45
CA GLN A 51 -20.24 5.37 -30.13
C GLN A 51 -19.34 4.41 -29.34
N ASP A 52 -18.37 3.82 -30.03
CA ASP A 52 -17.28 3.08 -29.40
C ASP A 52 -16.11 4.03 -29.15
N VAL A 53 -15.47 3.88 -27.99
CA VAL A 53 -14.31 4.68 -27.59
C VAL A 53 -13.14 3.79 -27.19
N VAL A 54 -11.92 4.27 -27.39
CA VAL A 54 -10.71 3.60 -26.93
C VAL A 54 -9.97 4.52 -25.96
N LEU A 55 -9.86 4.09 -24.70
CA LEU A 55 -9.04 4.73 -23.68
C LEU A 55 -7.62 4.17 -23.78
N ARG A 56 -6.63 5.05 -23.97
CA ARG A 56 -5.26 4.64 -24.25
C ARG A 56 -4.34 4.83 -23.06
N CYS A 57 -3.57 3.80 -22.75
CA CYS A 57 -2.50 3.80 -21.75
C CYS A 57 -1.38 2.87 -22.21
N HIS A 58 -0.14 3.15 -21.81
CA HIS A 58 0.98 2.27 -22.13
C HIS A 58 2.03 2.27 -21.01
N LEU A 59 2.80 1.17 -20.95
CA LEU A 59 3.94 1.03 -20.07
C LEU A 59 5.13 1.87 -20.56
N CYS A 60 5.82 2.52 -19.63
CA CYS A 60 7.09 3.18 -19.86
C CYS A 60 8.10 2.72 -18.79
N PRO A 61 9.23 2.09 -19.18
CA PRO A 61 9.60 1.73 -20.55
C PRO A 61 8.67 0.65 -21.15
N CYS A 62 8.53 0.66 -22.49
CA CYS A 62 7.70 -0.29 -23.21
C CYS A 62 8.22 -1.72 -23.01
N LYS A 63 7.31 -2.63 -22.62
CA LYS A 63 7.62 -4.05 -22.44
C LYS A 63 6.35 -4.89 -22.56
N ASN A 64 6.54 -6.18 -22.76
CA ASN A 64 5.43 -7.11 -22.86
C ASN A 64 4.60 -7.16 -21.57
N ALA A 65 3.29 -6.89 -21.68
CA ALA A 65 2.32 -6.87 -20.59
C ALA A 65 1.37 -8.09 -20.59
N TRP A 66 1.63 -9.12 -21.41
CA TRP A 66 0.76 -10.30 -21.52
C TRP A 66 0.53 -11.02 -20.19
N SER A 67 1.58 -11.11 -19.36
CA SER A 67 1.54 -11.76 -18.03
C SER A 67 1.29 -10.77 -16.89
N SER A 68 1.03 -9.50 -17.19
CA SER A 68 0.76 -8.50 -16.16
C SER A 68 -0.71 -8.52 -15.75
N ASP A 69 -0.99 -8.06 -14.52
CA ASP A 69 -2.34 -7.79 -14.06
C ASP A 69 -2.72 -6.36 -14.44
N ILE A 70 -3.72 -6.22 -15.30
CA ILE A 70 -4.14 -4.94 -15.89
C ILE A 70 -5.56 -4.65 -15.42
N ARG A 71 -5.75 -3.51 -14.76
CA ARG A 71 -7.03 -3.09 -14.17
C ARG A 71 -7.44 -1.75 -14.71
N TRP A 72 -8.62 -1.71 -15.34
CA TRP A 72 -9.32 -0.48 -15.66
C TRP A 72 -10.43 -0.25 -14.63
N ILE A 73 -10.36 0.87 -13.93
CA ILE A 73 -11.22 1.19 -12.79
C ILE A 73 -11.90 2.54 -13.05
N GLN A 74 -13.22 2.61 -12.89
CA GLN A 74 -13.92 3.89 -12.94
C GLN A 74 -13.90 4.52 -11.53
N LEU A 75 -13.30 5.70 -11.39
CA LEU A 75 -13.04 6.30 -10.06
C LEU A 75 -14.32 6.64 -9.29
N ARG A 76 -15.41 6.97 -10.00
CA ARG A 76 -16.69 7.31 -9.36
C ARG A 76 -17.30 6.13 -8.61
N SER A 77 -17.26 4.94 -9.21
CA SER A 77 -17.85 3.71 -8.67
C SER A 77 -16.83 2.84 -7.95
N SER A 78 -15.53 3.14 -8.10
CA SER A 78 -14.40 2.32 -7.63
C SER A 78 -14.46 0.86 -8.09
N GLY A 79 -15.22 0.58 -9.16
CA GLY A 79 -15.42 -0.78 -9.66
C GLY A 79 -14.62 -1.07 -10.92
N PHE A 80 -14.40 -2.36 -11.17
CA PHE A 80 -13.69 -2.83 -12.36
C PHE A 80 -14.52 -2.65 -13.62
N VAL A 81 -14.05 -1.75 -14.47
CA VAL A 81 -14.54 -1.60 -15.84
C VAL A 81 -14.06 -2.78 -16.68
N HIS A 82 -12.81 -3.20 -16.45
CA HIS A 82 -12.24 -4.41 -17.03
C HIS A 82 -11.02 -4.86 -16.21
N HIS A 83 -10.91 -6.15 -15.93
CA HIS A 83 -9.77 -6.75 -15.25
C HIS A 83 -9.21 -7.89 -16.08
N TYR A 84 -7.91 -7.83 -16.36
CA TYR A 84 -7.18 -8.84 -17.10
C TYR A 84 -6.01 -9.36 -16.28
N ARG A 85 -5.77 -10.67 -16.32
CA ARG A 85 -4.61 -11.30 -15.70
C ARG A 85 -4.22 -12.56 -16.46
N ASN A 86 -2.95 -12.68 -16.85
CA ASN A 86 -2.37 -13.91 -17.41
C ASN A 86 -3.14 -14.52 -18.60
N GLY A 87 -3.63 -13.69 -19.51
CA GLY A 87 -4.36 -14.15 -20.70
C GLY A 87 -5.87 -14.23 -20.53
N GLU A 88 -6.39 -14.03 -19.33
CA GLU A 88 -7.82 -14.17 -19.02
C GLU A 88 -8.45 -12.85 -18.59
N ASP A 89 -9.71 -12.64 -18.99
CA ASP A 89 -10.55 -11.56 -18.50
C ASP A 89 -11.35 -12.05 -17.28
N LEU A 90 -11.31 -11.27 -16.21
CA LEU A 90 -11.80 -11.63 -14.88
C LEU A 90 -13.03 -10.78 -14.50
N GLU A 91 -12.93 -10.07 -13.39
CA GLU A 91 -14.04 -9.36 -12.78
C GLU A 91 -14.43 -8.10 -13.56
N GLN A 92 -15.74 -7.87 -13.63
CA GLN A 92 -16.29 -6.72 -14.32
C GLN A 92 -17.63 -6.31 -13.73
N MET A 93 -17.82 -5.01 -13.54
CA MET A 93 -19.09 -4.40 -13.14
C MET A 93 -20.21 -4.73 -14.13
N THR A 94 -21.42 -4.92 -13.60
CA THR A 94 -22.58 -5.35 -14.39
C THR A 94 -22.89 -4.42 -15.54
N GLU A 95 -22.76 -3.10 -15.37
CA GLU A 95 -23.01 -2.10 -16.43
C GLU A 95 -22.01 -2.14 -17.61
N TYR A 96 -20.84 -2.75 -17.42
CA TYR A 96 -19.81 -2.84 -18.46
C TYR A 96 -19.78 -4.20 -19.14
N LYS A 97 -20.33 -5.26 -18.52
CA LYS A 97 -20.25 -6.65 -19.03
C LYS A 97 -20.66 -6.73 -20.51
N GLY A 98 -19.78 -7.32 -21.32
CA GLY A 98 -20.00 -7.49 -22.76
C GLY A 98 -19.82 -6.22 -23.59
N ARG A 99 -19.46 -5.08 -22.97
CA ARG A 99 -19.21 -3.80 -23.66
C ARG A 99 -17.75 -3.39 -23.67
N THR A 100 -16.86 -4.12 -23.00
CA THR A 100 -15.45 -3.71 -22.87
C THR A 100 -14.51 -4.78 -23.39
N GLU A 101 -13.39 -4.37 -23.98
CA GLU A 101 -12.35 -5.27 -24.46
C GLU A 101 -10.97 -4.64 -24.31
N LEU A 102 -10.05 -5.35 -23.67
CA LEU A 102 -8.63 -4.99 -23.70
C LEU A 102 -8.00 -5.40 -25.03
N LEU A 103 -7.40 -4.44 -25.74
CA LEU A 103 -6.86 -4.65 -27.08
C LEU A 103 -5.56 -5.50 -27.05
N ARG A 104 -5.70 -6.81 -27.22
CA ARG A 104 -4.60 -7.80 -27.12
C ARG A 104 -3.39 -7.53 -28.01
N LYS A 105 -3.62 -7.01 -29.21
CA LYS A 105 -2.57 -6.82 -30.24
C LYS A 105 -1.45 -5.90 -29.77
N GLY A 106 -1.74 -4.95 -28.88
CA GLY A 106 -0.77 -3.98 -28.39
C GLY A 106 0.00 -4.42 -27.13
N LEU A 107 -0.39 -5.51 -26.48
CA LEU A 107 0.19 -5.92 -25.18
C LEU A 107 1.67 -6.29 -25.26
N SER A 108 2.15 -6.81 -26.39
CA SER A 108 3.57 -7.13 -26.59
C SER A 108 4.47 -5.90 -26.52
N ASP A 109 3.93 -4.74 -26.90
CA ASP A 109 4.61 -3.46 -26.91
C ASP A 109 4.31 -2.63 -25.64
N GLY A 110 3.54 -3.19 -24.71
CA GLY A 110 3.16 -2.54 -23.47
C GLY A 110 1.96 -1.60 -23.59
N ASN A 111 1.18 -1.66 -24.68
CA ASN A 111 -0.07 -0.91 -24.79
C ASN A 111 -1.19 -1.62 -24.04
N LEU A 112 -1.99 -0.84 -23.30
CA LEU A 112 -3.00 -1.28 -22.34
C LEU A 112 -4.39 -0.78 -22.73
N ASP A 113 -4.58 -0.50 -24.01
CA ASP A 113 -5.75 0.19 -24.55
C ASP A 113 -7.05 -0.59 -24.28
N LEU A 114 -8.05 0.11 -23.75
CA LEU A 114 -9.37 -0.43 -23.48
C LEU A 114 -10.38 0.15 -24.46
N ARG A 115 -11.09 -0.72 -25.17
CA ARG A 115 -12.29 -0.35 -25.94
C ARG A 115 -13.53 -0.46 -25.06
N ILE A 116 -14.37 0.55 -25.07
CA ILE A 116 -15.73 0.54 -24.50
C ILE A 116 -16.70 0.77 -25.66
N THR A 117 -17.64 -0.14 -25.88
CA THR A 117 -18.60 -0.10 -26.98
C THR A 117 -19.93 0.52 -26.55
N ALA A 118 -20.57 1.23 -27.48
CA ALA A 118 -21.87 1.88 -27.27
C ALA A 118 -21.92 2.66 -25.95
N VAL A 119 -21.06 3.67 -25.81
CA VAL A 119 -20.96 4.47 -24.57
C VAL A 119 -22.28 5.16 -24.23
N SER A 120 -22.57 5.27 -22.93
CA SER A 120 -23.74 5.97 -22.41
C SER A 120 -23.31 7.20 -21.60
N SER A 121 -24.26 8.06 -21.25
CA SER A 121 -23.98 9.23 -20.41
C SER A 121 -23.44 8.86 -19.02
N SER A 122 -23.72 7.65 -18.51
CA SER A 122 -23.17 7.17 -17.23
C SER A 122 -21.69 6.79 -17.29
N ASP A 123 -21.17 6.54 -18.50
CA ASP A 123 -19.76 6.22 -18.71
C ASP A 123 -18.88 7.48 -18.67
N SER A 124 -19.45 8.68 -18.65
CA SER A 124 -18.62 9.88 -18.51
C SER A 124 -18.01 9.97 -17.11
N GLY A 125 -16.69 10.12 -17.04
CA GLY A 125 -15.95 10.23 -15.79
C GLY A 125 -14.45 9.94 -15.93
N LEU A 126 -13.79 9.83 -14.78
CA LEU A 126 -12.36 9.56 -14.68
C LEU A 126 -12.11 8.06 -14.52
N TYR A 127 -11.19 7.53 -15.30
CA TYR A 127 -10.78 6.13 -15.33
C TYR A 127 -9.31 6.02 -14.93
N SER A 128 -8.97 5.01 -14.12
CA SER A 128 -7.58 4.62 -13.85
C SER A 128 -7.23 3.37 -14.66
N CYS A 129 -6.09 3.40 -15.33
CA CYS A 129 -5.42 2.24 -15.89
C CYS A 129 -4.26 1.89 -14.96
N ALA A 130 -4.42 0.82 -14.19
CA ALA A 130 -3.42 0.34 -13.25
C ALA A 130 -2.82 -0.97 -13.74
N VAL A 131 -1.51 -1.13 -13.56
CA VAL A 131 -0.78 -2.36 -13.86
C VAL A 131 -0.03 -2.82 -12.63
N GLN A 132 -0.19 -4.09 -12.31
CA GLN A 132 0.65 -4.81 -11.36
C GLN A 132 1.50 -5.83 -12.14
N ASP A 133 2.82 -5.73 -12.01
CA ASP A 133 3.78 -6.61 -12.67
C ASP A 133 4.88 -7.02 -11.68
N GLY A 134 4.79 -8.26 -11.17
CA GLY A 134 5.56 -8.68 -10.01
C GLY A 134 5.25 -7.79 -8.80
N ASP A 135 6.30 -7.24 -8.19
CA ASP A 135 6.18 -6.29 -7.06
C ASP A 135 5.96 -4.84 -7.51
N GLY A 136 6.00 -4.57 -8.82
CA GLY A 136 5.81 -3.23 -9.38
C GLY A 136 4.34 -2.87 -9.55
N TYR A 137 3.94 -1.67 -9.10
CA TYR A 137 2.63 -1.07 -9.33
C TYR A 137 2.79 0.29 -10.01
N ALA A 138 1.99 0.54 -11.03
CA ALA A 138 1.90 1.85 -11.65
C ALA A 138 0.49 2.13 -12.21
N GLU A 139 0.10 3.39 -12.26
CA GLU A 139 -1.21 3.79 -12.77
C GLU A 139 -1.18 5.13 -13.51
N ALA A 140 -2.17 5.34 -14.40
CA ALA A 140 -2.43 6.60 -15.07
C ALA A 140 -3.94 6.87 -15.15
N LEU A 141 -4.29 8.15 -15.24
CA LEU A 141 -5.69 8.60 -15.30
C LEU A 141 -6.08 9.05 -16.70
N VAL A 142 -7.32 8.73 -17.10
CA VAL A 142 -7.95 9.13 -18.37
C VAL A 142 -9.37 9.62 -18.09
N GLU A 143 -9.70 10.83 -18.53
CA GLU A 143 -11.03 11.42 -18.44
C GLU A 143 -11.81 11.16 -19.73
N LEU A 144 -12.99 10.52 -19.61
CA LEU A 144 -13.93 10.30 -20.69
C LEU A 144 -15.12 11.25 -20.56
N GLU A 145 -15.31 12.10 -21.55
CA GLU A 145 -16.45 13.00 -21.68
C GLU A 145 -17.44 12.46 -22.72
N VAL A 146 -18.63 12.05 -22.26
CA VAL A 146 -19.68 11.55 -23.15
C VAL A 146 -20.75 12.62 -23.36
N SER A 147 -20.85 13.11 -24.59
CA SER A 147 -21.87 14.07 -25.00
C SER A 147 -23.16 13.36 -25.43
N ASP A 148 -24.29 13.81 -24.91
CA ASP A 148 -25.63 13.38 -25.35
C ASP A 148 -26.39 14.55 -26.00
N PRO A 149 -26.21 14.77 -27.31
CA PRO A 149 -26.91 15.83 -28.02
C PRO A 149 -28.41 15.55 -28.18
N PHE A 150 -28.87 14.30 -27.99
CA PHE A 150 -30.25 13.91 -28.25
C PHE A 150 -31.15 13.99 -27.01
N SER A 151 -30.61 13.85 -25.79
CA SER A 151 -31.38 14.01 -24.55
C SER A 151 -32.04 15.39 -24.39
N GLN A 152 -31.48 16.45 -24.98
CA GLN A 152 -32.07 17.80 -24.91
C GLN A 152 -33.23 18.04 -25.91
N ILE A 153 -33.32 17.20 -26.96
CA ILE A 153 -34.26 17.39 -28.07
C ILE A 153 -35.65 16.84 -27.71
N VAL A 154 -35.72 15.78 -26.90
CA VAL A 154 -36.96 15.07 -26.57
C VAL A 154 -37.36 15.25 -25.10
N HIS A 155 -37.56 16.49 -24.67
CA HIS A 155 -38.36 16.70 -23.46
C HIS A 155 -39.83 16.37 -23.77
N PRO A 156 -40.49 15.46 -23.02
CA PRO A 156 -41.86 15.02 -23.30
C PRO A 156 -42.86 16.19 -23.44
N TRP A 157 -42.65 17.27 -22.69
CA TRP A 157 -43.49 18.47 -22.76
C TRP A 157 -43.38 19.22 -24.10
N LYS A 158 -42.21 19.23 -24.76
CA LYS A 158 -42.04 19.89 -26.08
C LYS A 158 -42.82 19.15 -27.17
N VAL A 159 -42.84 17.82 -27.11
CA VAL A 159 -43.64 16.98 -28.01
C VAL A 159 -45.13 17.21 -27.75
N ALA A 160 -45.55 17.21 -26.48
CA ALA A 160 -46.94 17.50 -26.11
C ALA A 160 -47.39 18.88 -26.60
N LEU A 161 -46.56 19.93 -26.44
CA LEU A 161 -46.87 21.27 -26.95
C LEU A 161 -47.00 21.29 -28.48
N ALA A 162 -46.09 20.64 -29.20
CA ALA A 162 -46.17 20.57 -30.66
C ALA A 162 -47.47 19.88 -31.13
N VAL A 163 -47.88 18.79 -30.47
CA VAL A 163 -49.14 18.08 -30.77
C VAL A 163 -50.36 18.95 -30.43
N ILE A 164 -50.35 19.66 -29.30
CA ILE A 164 -51.45 20.55 -28.93
C ILE A 164 -51.59 21.69 -29.94
N VAL A 165 -50.48 22.30 -30.36
CA VAL A 165 -50.50 23.39 -31.35
C VAL A 165 -51.03 22.89 -32.70
N THR A 166 -50.65 21.71 -33.16
CA THR A 166 -51.17 21.16 -34.43
C THR A 166 -52.67 20.85 -34.35
N ILE A 167 -53.15 20.33 -33.22
CA ILE A 167 -54.58 20.08 -32.99
C ILE A 167 -55.35 21.42 -32.94
N LEU A 168 -54.84 22.43 -32.25
CA LEU A 168 -55.48 23.75 -32.17
C LEU A 168 -55.58 24.40 -33.55
N VAL A 169 -54.51 24.39 -34.35
CA VAL A 169 -54.52 24.91 -35.71
C VAL A 169 -55.49 24.12 -36.60
N GLY A 170 -55.46 22.79 -36.53
CA GLY A 170 -56.39 21.93 -37.27
C GLY A 170 -57.85 22.21 -36.91
N SER A 171 -58.15 22.32 -35.62
CA SER A 171 -59.50 22.64 -35.13
C SER A 171 -59.95 24.02 -35.61
N PHE A 172 -59.09 25.03 -35.59
CA PHE A 172 -59.39 26.37 -36.07
C PHE A 172 -59.75 26.37 -37.56
N VAL A 173 -58.99 25.63 -38.38
CA VAL A 173 -59.26 25.48 -39.82
C VAL A 173 -60.60 24.77 -40.06
N ILE A 174 -60.87 23.68 -39.34
CA ILE A 174 -62.14 22.94 -39.43
C ILE A 174 -63.31 23.84 -39.01
N ILE A 175 -63.19 24.55 -37.90
CA ILE A 175 -64.21 25.47 -37.39
C ILE A 175 -64.49 26.58 -38.42
N ALA A 176 -63.45 27.22 -38.97
CA ALA A 176 -63.58 28.23 -40.00
C ALA A 176 -64.28 27.68 -41.26
N PHE A 177 -63.96 26.45 -41.67
CA PHE A 177 -64.61 25.78 -42.79
C PHE A 177 -66.10 25.53 -42.53
N LEU A 178 -66.46 25.03 -41.33
CA LEU A 178 -67.85 24.81 -40.94
C LEU A 178 -68.64 26.12 -40.89
N TYR A 179 -68.05 27.21 -40.39
CA TYR A 179 -68.67 28.54 -40.42
C TYR A 179 -68.93 29.03 -41.84
N ARG A 180 -67.97 28.87 -42.77
CA ARG A 180 -68.16 29.21 -44.19
C ARG A 180 -69.28 28.38 -44.84
N LYS A 181 -69.33 27.08 -44.54
CA LYS A 181 -70.37 26.18 -45.05
C LYS A 181 -71.76 26.55 -44.52
N LYS A 182 -71.88 26.82 -43.22
CA LYS A 182 -73.14 27.23 -42.58
C LYS A 182 -73.64 28.58 -43.10
N ALA A 183 -72.75 29.55 -43.32
CA ALA A 183 -73.11 30.85 -43.91
C ALA A 183 -73.71 30.69 -45.32
N THR A 184 -73.17 29.77 -46.12
CA THR A 184 -73.67 29.47 -47.46
C THR A 184 -75.06 28.84 -47.41
N GLN A 185 -75.27 27.85 -46.55
CA GLN A 185 -76.59 27.22 -46.38
C GLN A 185 -77.65 28.17 -45.82
N SER A 186 -77.27 29.07 -44.90
CA SER A 186 -78.19 30.08 -44.37
C SER A 186 -78.63 31.09 -45.43
N ARG A 187 -77.75 31.43 -46.39
CA ARG A 187 -78.11 32.26 -47.56
C ARG A 187 -79.10 31.55 -48.48
N GLU A 188 -78.91 30.25 -48.73
CA GLU A 188 -79.83 29.44 -49.53
C GLU A 188 -81.20 29.26 -48.87
N LEU A 189 -81.24 29.10 -47.54
CA LEU A 189 -82.50 28.98 -46.78
C LEU A 189 -83.29 30.31 -46.82
N LYS A 190 -82.62 31.45 -46.61
CA LYS A 190 -83.25 32.77 -46.74
C LYS A 190 -83.81 33.03 -48.13
N LYS A 191 -83.14 32.53 -49.18
CA LYS A 191 -83.62 32.64 -50.57
C LYS A 191 -84.88 31.79 -50.80
N LYS A 192 -84.96 30.61 -50.18
CA LYS A 192 -86.15 29.74 -50.21
C LYS A 192 -87.32 30.32 -49.42
N ASP A 193 -87.06 30.93 -48.26
CA ASP A 193 -88.10 31.59 -47.46
C ASP A 193 -88.69 32.81 -48.21
N ALA A 194 -87.85 33.59 -48.88
CA ALA A 194 -88.29 34.68 -49.76
C ALA A 194 -89.12 34.18 -50.95
N MET A 195 -88.79 33.00 -51.49
CA MET A 195 -89.54 32.37 -52.57
C MET A 195 -90.88 31.79 -52.10
N LEU A 196 -90.96 31.32 -50.85
CA LEU A 196 -92.20 30.81 -50.25
C LEU A 196 -93.19 31.95 -49.95
N ASP A 197 -92.71 33.12 -49.53
CA ASP A 197 -93.52 34.32 -49.30
C ASP A 197 -94.16 34.86 -50.60
N GLN A 198 -93.45 34.72 -51.72
CA GLN A 198 -93.96 35.06 -53.07
C GLN A 198 -95.06 34.09 -53.55
N VAL A 199 -95.02 32.83 -53.14
CA VAL A 199 -96.05 31.83 -53.48
C VAL A 199 -97.31 31.99 -52.61
N VAL A 200 -97.16 32.42 -51.36
CA VAL A 200 -98.29 32.68 -50.44
C VAL A 200 -99.09 33.92 -50.87
N THR A 201 -98.45 34.92 -51.46
CA THR A 201 -99.10 36.14 -51.96
C THR A 201 -99.94 35.91 -53.23
N MET A 202 -99.69 34.84 -54.00
CA MET A 202 -100.49 34.47 -55.18
C MET A 202 -101.85 33.83 -54.86
N ARG A 203 -102.14 33.47 -53.61
CA ARG A 203 -103.38 32.74 -53.23
C ARG A 203 -104.49 33.60 -52.63
N ARG A 204 -104.53 34.91 -52.90
CA ARG A 204 -105.61 35.81 -52.41
C ARG A 204 -106.49 36.38 -53.52
N LYS A 205 -106.79 35.61 -54.57
CA LYS A 205 -107.93 35.94 -55.44
C LYS A 205 -108.94 34.80 -55.46
N ASP A 206 -110.13 35.23 -55.03
CA ASP A 206 -111.47 34.73 -55.27
C ASP A 206 -111.97 33.57 -54.40
N ALA A 207 -112.75 33.98 -53.40
CA ALA A 207 -113.93 33.27 -52.91
C ALA A 207 -115.15 33.63 -53.77
N VAL A 208 -116.27 32.93 -53.51
CA VAL A 208 -117.67 33.19 -53.93
C VAL A 208 -118.08 32.32 -55.16
N LEU A 209 -119.15 31.51 -55.21
CA LEU A 209 -120.43 31.31 -54.48
C LEU A 209 -120.77 29.79 -54.64
N GLU A 210 -121.08 29.03 -53.58
CA GLU A 210 -122.45 28.63 -53.13
C GLU A 210 -123.19 27.59 -53.99
N GLU A 211 -123.67 26.56 -53.27
CA GLU A 211 -124.71 25.57 -53.61
C GLU A 211 -124.52 24.56 -54.77
N LEU A 212 -124.32 23.27 -54.43
CA LEU A 212 -125.30 22.18 -54.60
C LEU A 212 -124.69 20.82 -54.18
N PRO A 213 -125.51 19.86 -53.74
CA PRO A 213 -125.10 18.60 -53.17
C PRO A 213 -124.75 17.60 -54.27
N ALA A 214 -123.45 17.43 -54.50
CA ALA A 214 -122.85 16.26 -55.15
C ALA A 214 -121.41 16.01 -54.64
N ILE A 215 -121.11 16.50 -53.44
CA ILE A 215 -119.76 16.47 -52.84
C ILE A 215 -119.42 15.08 -52.27
N LEU A 216 -120.40 14.16 -52.16
CA LEU A 216 -120.23 12.94 -51.37
C LEU A 216 -119.60 11.72 -52.08
N ASP A 217 -119.39 11.72 -53.40
CA ASP A 217 -118.70 10.60 -54.09
C ASP A 217 -117.23 10.91 -54.45
N SER A 218 -116.91 12.17 -54.76
CA SER A 218 -115.51 12.60 -54.96
C SER A 218 -114.75 12.80 -53.64
N SER A 219 -115.45 13.24 -52.58
CA SER A 219 -114.85 13.34 -51.24
C SER A 219 -114.54 11.98 -50.62
N ALA A 220 -115.31 10.93 -50.94
CA ALA A 220 -115.04 9.56 -50.53
C ALA A 220 -113.74 9.01 -51.15
N ALA A 221 -113.46 9.31 -52.42
CA ALA A 221 -112.19 8.95 -53.07
C ALA A 221 -111.00 9.71 -52.46
N ASN A 222 -111.16 11.01 -52.18
CA ASN A 222 -110.16 11.82 -51.50
C ASN A 222 -109.93 11.38 -50.04
N LEU A 223 -110.99 10.96 -49.32
CA LEU A 223 -110.89 10.37 -47.99
C LEU A 223 -110.15 9.03 -48.02
N LYS A 224 -110.39 8.19 -49.03
CA LYS A 224 -109.69 6.91 -49.20
C LYS A 224 -108.19 7.11 -49.48
N ILE A 225 -107.84 8.15 -50.26
CA ILE A 225 -106.44 8.56 -50.47
C ILE A 225 -105.83 9.08 -49.16
N LEU A 226 -106.54 9.91 -48.38
CA LEU A 226 -106.08 10.39 -47.07
C LEU A 226 -105.91 9.25 -46.06
N ALA A 227 -106.84 8.30 -46.02
CA ALA A 227 -106.73 7.09 -45.20
C ALA A 227 -105.51 6.27 -45.60
N SER A 228 -105.24 6.08 -46.90
CA SER A 228 -104.04 5.37 -47.38
C SER A 228 -102.74 6.09 -47.01
N LYS A 229 -102.74 7.44 -46.99
CA LYS A 229 -101.59 8.24 -46.53
C LYS A 229 -101.40 8.11 -45.02
N LEU A 230 -102.49 8.09 -44.24
CA LEU A 230 -102.44 7.90 -42.80
C LEU A 230 -101.90 6.52 -42.43
N VAL A 231 -102.35 5.46 -43.12
CA VAL A 231 -101.81 4.09 -42.93
C VAL A 231 -100.31 4.03 -43.23
N LYS A 232 -99.85 4.66 -44.32
CA LYS A 232 -98.41 4.75 -44.62
C LYS A 232 -97.63 5.56 -43.59
N GLN A 233 -98.23 6.57 -42.96
CA GLN A 233 -97.60 7.32 -41.88
C GLN A 233 -97.51 6.51 -40.59
N THR A 234 -98.53 5.72 -40.25
CA THR A 234 -98.50 4.81 -39.10
C THR A 234 -97.48 3.69 -39.27
N GLU A 235 -97.37 3.07 -40.45
CA GLU A 235 -96.31 2.10 -40.74
C GLU A 235 -94.90 2.73 -40.60
N LYS A 236 -94.73 3.96 -41.09
CA LYS A 236 -93.46 4.69 -40.95
C LYS A 236 -93.13 5.03 -39.49
N LEU A 237 -94.15 5.34 -38.68
CA LEU A 237 -94.01 5.57 -37.24
C LEU A 237 -93.64 4.27 -36.50
N ASP A 238 -94.23 3.14 -36.87
CA ASP A 238 -93.94 1.84 -36.26
C ASP A 238 -92.50 1.39 -36.55
N ILE A 239 -92.04 1.56 -37.80
CA ILE A 239 -90.63 1.35 -38.17
C ILE A 239 -89.72 2.27 -37.34
N ARG A 240 -90.07 3.56 -37.18
CA ARG A 240 -89.29 4.50 -36.38
C ARG A 240 -89.24 4.10 -34.91
N ASN A 241 -90.35 3.63 -34.34
CA ASN A 241 -90.40 3.14 -32.96
C ASN A 241 -89.54 1.89 -32.79
N SER A 242 -89.57 0.96 -33.74
CA SER A 242 -88.71 -0.23 -33.72
C SER A 242 -87.21 0.13 -33.80
N LEU A 243 -86.85 1.14 -34.59
CA LEU A 243 -85.48 1.65 -34.70
C LEU A 243 -85.04 2.38 -33.42
N MET A 244 -85.92 3.21 -32.86
CA MET A 244 -85.69 3.89 -31.57
C MET A 244 -85.47 2.88 -30.44
N LYS A 245 -86.25 1.80 -30.40
CA LYS A 245 -86.06 0.72 -29.42
C LYS A 245 -84.69 0.05 -29.56
N LYS A 246 -84.27 -0.26 -30.79
CA LYS A 246 -82.92 -0.81 -31.05
C LYS A 246 -81.79 0.17 -30.67
N GLN A 247 -81.99 1.47 -30.90
CA GLN A 247 -81.04 2.48 -30.44
C GLN A 247 -80.94 2.54 -28.92
N TYR A 248 -82.08 2.48 -28.22
CA TYR A 248 -82.10 2.45 -26.76
C TYR A 248 -81.35 1.23 -26.19
N GLU A 249 -81.63 0.04 -26.71
CA GLU A 249 -80.94 -1.20 -26.32
C GLU A 249 -79.42 -1.13 -26.62
N MET A 250 -79.02 -0.47 -27.71
CA MET A 250 -77.61 -0.25 -28.03
C MET A 250 -76.95 0.73 -27.06
N THR A 251 -77.62 1.83 -26.72
CA THR A 251 -77.11 2.82 -25.76
C THR A 251 -77.01 2.24 -24.35
N GLU A 252 -77.93 1.37 -23.95
CA GLU A 252 -77.89 0.68 -22.66
C GLU A 252 -76.68 -0.26 -22.57
N LYS A 253 -76.40 -1.02 -23.65
CA LYS A 253 -75.20 -1.86 -23.75
C LYS A 253 -73.91 -1.04 -23.69
N GLN A 254 -73.87 0.11 -24.37
CA GLN A 254 -72.73 1.01 -24.33
C GLN A 254 -72.51 1.61 -22.93
N ALA A 255 -73.59 1.98 -22.22
CA ALA A 255 -73.51 2.49 -20.87
C ALA A 255 -72.97 1.43 -19.89
N ALA A 256 -73.46 0.18 -19.97
CA ALA A 256 -72.97 -0.92 -19.15
C ALA A 256 -71.49 -1.26 -19.42
N GLU A 257 -71.04 -1.16 -20.67
CA GLU A 257 -69.62 -1.36 -21.00
C GLU A 257 -68.74 -0.21 -20.47
N LEU A 258 -69.25 1.02 -20.52
CA LEU A 258 -68.54 2.18 -19.97
C LEU A 258 -68.39 2.09 -18.44
N GLU A 259 -69.40 1.60 -17.72
CA GLU A 259 -69.31 1.35 -16.26
C GLU A 259 -68.21 0.33 -15.92
N LYS A 260 -68.07 -0.75 -16.70
CA LYS A 260 -66.97 -1.71 -16.50
C LYS A 260 -65.61 -1.06 -16.70
N HIS A 261 -65.46 -0.23 -17.74
CA HIS A 261 -64.22 0.50 -17.98
C HIS A 261 -63.90 1.47 -16.83
N LEU A 262 -64.90 2.13 -16.25
CA LEU A 262 -64.73 3.02 -15.10
C LEU A 262 -64.17 2.24 -13.89
N ILE A 263 -64.79 1.12 -13.53
CA ILE A 263 -64.35 0.27 -12.41
C ILE A 263 -62.91 -0.23 -12.62
N ASN A 264 -62.56 -0.65 -13.84
CA ASN A 264 -61.21 -1.12 -14.15
C ASN A 264 -60.17 0.01 -14.04
N THR A 265 -60.56 1.24 -14.37
CA THR A 265 -59.69 2.42 -14.25
C THR A 265 -59.47 2.79 -12.79
N ASP A 266 -60.50 2.70 -11.95
CA ASP A 266 -60.39 2.93 -10.50
C ASP A 266 -59.49 1.91 -9.81
N LEU A 267 -59.59 0.62 -10.21
CA LEU A 267 -58.68 -0.44 -9.73
C LEU A 267 -57.23 -0.13 -10.11
N SER A 268 -56.98 0.28 -11.36
CA SER A 268 -55.64 0.67 -11.80
C SER A 268 -55.11 1.91 -11.07
N ALA A 269 -55.97 2.87 -10.74
CA ALA A 269 -55.60 4.04 -9.94
C ALA A 269 -55.23 3.64 -8.49
N ALA A 270 -55.93 2.68 -7.91
CA ALA A 270 -55.60 2.13 -6.59
C ALA A 270 -54.22 1.44 -6.59
N ASP A 271 -53.92 0.63 -7.61
CA ASP A 271 -52.61 -0.02 -7.78
C ASP A 271 -51.47 1.01 -7.90
N LEU A 272 -51.71 2.10 -8.65
CA LEU A 272 -50.75 3.20 -8.78
C LEU A 272 -50.52 3.92 -7.45
N ASN A 273 -51.56 4.12 -6.64
CA ASN A 273 -51.43 4.72 -5.30
C ASN A 273 -50.62 3.82 -4.35
N ILE A 274 -50.81 2.50 -4.41
CA ILE A 274 -50.01 1.54 -3.63
C ILE A 274 -48.55 1.59 -4.08
N ALA A 275 -48.30 1.64 -5.38
CA ALA A 275 -46.95 1.78 -5.93
C ALA A 275 -46.29 3.09 -5.50
N ALA A 276 -47.03 4.21 -5.51
CA ALA A 276 -46.55 5.50 -5.03
C ALA A 276 -46.18 5.45 -3.54
N ALA A 277 -47.05 4.90 -2.68
CA ALA A 277 -46.75 4.74 -1.25
C ALA A 277 -45.52 3.86 -0.99
N LYS A 278 -45.29 2.84 -1.83
CA LYS A 278 -44.09 2.01 -1.77
C LYS A 278 -42.84 2.80 -2.15
N LEU A 279 -42.91 3.64 -3.19
CA LEU A 279 -41.82 4.51 -3.60
C LEU A 279 -41.50 5.56 -2.51
N ASP A 280 -42.51 6.14 -1.87
CA ASP A 280 -42.31 7.08 -0.75
C ASP A 280 -41.53 6.40 0.39
N LYS A 281 -41.93 5.18 0.77
CA LYS A 281 -41.20 4.39 1.78
C LYS A 281 -39.76 4.09 1.38
N GLN A 282 -39.50 3.78 0.10
CA GLN A 282 -38.14 3.58 -0.39
C GLN A 282 -37.31 4.87 -0.34
N THR A 283 -37.95 6.02 -0.59
CA THR A 283 -37.32 7.34 -0.54
C THR A 283 -36.91 7.70 0.89
N GLU A 284 -37.77 7.43 1.88
CA GLU A 284 -37.44 7.61 3.30
C GLU A 284 -36.25 6.74 3.75
N GLU A 285 -36.22 5.47 3.32
CA GLU A 285 -35.09 4.58 3.60
C GLU A 285 -33.81 5.10 2.94
N LEU A 286 -33.88 5.58 1.69
CA LEU A 286 -32.74 6.16 0.99
C LEU A 286 -32.19 7.40 1.73
N ASP A 287 -33.06 8.24 2.29
CA ASP A 287 -32.64 9.40 3.09
C ASP A 287 -31.99 9.00 4.43
N LYS A 288 -32.44 7.90 5.06
CA LYS A 288 -31.73 7.32 6.22
C LYS A 288 -30.34 6.84 5.83
N TRP A 289 -30.22 6.11 4.72
CA TRP A 289 -28.93 5.62 4.20
C TRP A 289 -27.98 6.78 3.87
N LYS A 290 -28.49 7.83 3.22
CA LYS A 290 -27.73 9.06 2.93
C LYS A 290 -27.21 9.73 4.20
N SER A 291 -28.06 9.84 5.22
CA SER A 291 -27.69 10.42 6.52
C SER A 291 -26.64 9.58 7.24
N ALA A 292 -26.79 8.25 7.25
CA ALA A 292 -25.81 7.32 7.81
C ALA A 292 -24.47 7.41 7.07
N LEU A 293 -24.49 7.46 5.74
CA LEU A 293 -23.29 7.59 4.91
C LEU A 293 -22.54 8.88 5.18
N LYS A 294 -23.26 10.00 5.37
CA LYS A 294 -22.67 11.29 5.76
C LYS A 294 -21.89 11.19 7.07
N ILE A 295 -22.48 10.56 8.09
CA ILE A 295 -21.82 10.34 9.40
C ILE A 295 -20.56 9.46 9.23
N GLN A 296 -20.63 8.42 8.39
CA GLN A 296 -19.46 7.57 8.13
C GLN A 296 -18.33 8.36 7.45
N TYR A 297 -18.66 9.22 6.48
CA TYR A 297 -17.68 10.07 5.81
C TYR A 297 -17.00 11.05 6.77
N GLU A 298 -17.76 11.69 7.66
CA GLU A 298 -17.22 12.57 8.70
C GLU A 298 -16.28 11.81 9.65
N LYS A 299 -16.65 10.59 10.06
CA LYS A 299 -15.81 9.71 10.90
C LYS A 299 -14.52 9.29 10.19
N LEU A 300 -14.59 9.00 8.89
CA LEU A 300 -13.41 8.72 8.06
C LEU A 300 -12.49 9.94 7.95
N GLY A 301 -13.05 11.13 7.77
CA GLY A 301 -12.30 12.40 7.80
C GLY A 301 -11.54 12.60 9.11
N LEU A 302 -12.20 12.33 10.25
CA LEU A 302 -11.55 12.43 11.57
C LEU A 302 -10.41 11.42 11.74
N ARG A 303 -10.60 10.17 11.27
CA ARG A 303 -9.55 9.14 11.28
C ARG A 303 -8.37 9.51 10.39
N ALA A 304 -8.63 10.05 9.21
CA ALA A 304 -7.58 10.51 8.30
C ALA A 304 -6.77 11.66 8.91
N ALA A 305 -7.42 12.61 9.59
CA ALA A 305 -6.73 13.68 10.30
C ALA A 305 -5.86 13.15 11.44
N ASN A 306 -6.35 12.17 12.21
CA ASN A 306 -5.57 11.53 13.28
C ASN A 306 -4.37 10.75 12.72
N LEU A 307 -4.55 10.00 11.63
CA LEU A 307 -3.47 9.31 10.93
C LEU A 307 -2.42 10.29 10.41
N LYS A 308 -2.84 11.41 9.83
CA LYS A 308 -1.92 12.46 9.38
C LYS A 308 -1.06 12.99 10.53
N LYS A 309 -1.65 13.19 11.72
CA LYS A 309 -0.93 13.61 12.93
C LYS A 309 0.09 12.54 13.38
N GLN A 310 -0.27 11.26 13.31
CA GLN A 310 0.65 10.16 13.63
C GLN A 310 1.81 10.09 12.64
N VAL A 311 1.56 10.25 11.34
CA VAL A 311 2.61 10.27 10.31
C VAL A 311 3.58 11.43 10.54
N THR A 312 3.09 12.61 10.91
CA THR A 312 3.98 13.75 11.22
C THR A 312 4.83 13.52 12.47
N GLU A 313 4.29 12.86 13.50
CA GLU A 313 5.06 12.52 14.70
C GLU A 313 6.13 11.46 14.40
N LEU A 314 5.77 10.44 13.62
CA LEU A 314 6.71 9.41 13.16
C LEU A 314 7.83 10.01 12.29
N ALA A 315 7.52 10.97 11.43
CA ALA A 315 8.52 11.68 10.64
C ALA A 315 9.51 12.43 11.53
N LYS A 316 9.03 13.11 12.58
CA LYS A 316 9.88 13.79 13.56
C LYS A 316 10.78 12.81 14.32
N GLN A 317 10.25 11.68 14.76
CA GLN A 317 11.03 10.64 15.42
C GLN A 317 12.10 10.05 14.49
N THR A 318 11.79 9.91 13.21
CA THR A 318 12.75 9.41 12.20
C THR A 318 13.91 10.39 12.05
N GLU A 319 13.63 11.69 11.98
CA GLU A 319 14.65 12.75 11.92
C GLU A 319 15.52 12.77 13.19
N GLU A 320 14.94 12.56 14.37
CA GLU A 320 15.70 12.47 15.63
C GLU A 320 16.65 11.25 15.65
N VAL A 321 16.20 10.11 15.15
CA VAL A 321 17.03 8.89 15.03
C VAL A 321 18.14 9.08 14.01
N GLU A 322 17.86 9.72 12.87
CA GLU A 322 18.87 10.01 11.84
C GLU A 322 19.96 10.94 12.38
N ASN A 323 19.57 12.02 13.06
CA ASN A 323 20.51 12.92 13.73
C ASN A 323 21.37 12.19 14.78
N HIS A 324 20.78 11.29 15.57
CA HIS A 324 21.52 10.49 16.54
C HIS A 324 22.49 9.50 15.88
N TYR A 325 22.10 8.92 14.74
CA TYR A 325 22.97 8.04 13.95
C TYR A 325 24.17 8.82 13.39
N GLU A 326 23.96 10.03 12.88
CA GLU A 326 25.05 10.89 12.42
C GLU A 326 26.01 11.27 13.58
N GLU A 327 25.49 11.60 14.76
CA GLU A 327 26.31 11.90 15.95
C GLU A 327 27.15 10.68 16.37
N MET A 328 26.56 9.48 16.38
CA MET A 328 27.30 8.24 16.63
C MET A 328 28.37 7.98 15.57
N GLY A 329 28.05 8.24 14.30
CA GLY A 329 28.99 8.15 13.17
C GLY A 329 30.21 9.05 13.37
N LEU A 330 30.01 10.27 13.86
CA LEU A 330 31.09 11.22 14.19
C LEU A 330 31.91 10.79 15.41
N ARG A 331 31.33 10.04 16.35
CA ARG A 331 32.01 9.57 17.57
C ARG A 331 32.85 8.30 17.34
N ALA A 332 32.48 7.46 16.38
CA ALA A 332 33.16 6.20 16.08
C ALA A 332 34.68 6.34 15.76
N PRO A 333 35.15 7.34 14.98
CA PRO A 333 36.58 7.55 14.73
C PRO A 333 37.37 7.87 15.99
N ASN A 334 36.81 8.67 16.90
CA ASN A 334 37.44 9.02 18.17
C ASN A 334 37.56 7.80 19.09
N LEU A 335 36.51 6.98 19.17
CA LEU A 335 36.54 5.71 19.87
C LEU A 335 37.62 4.77 19.30
N LYS A 336 37.70 4.66 17.97
CA LYS A 336 38.72 3.85 17.29
C LYS A 336 40.13 4.34 17.59
N LYS A 337 40.34 5.66 17.59
CA LYS A 337 41.62 6.28 17.98
C LYS A 337 41.99 5.95 19.42
N ASN A 338 41.03 6.03 20.34
CA ASN A 338 41.27 5.70 21.75
C ASN A 338 41.60 4.22 21.95
N ILE A 339 40.96 3.31 21.19
CA ILE A 339 41.29 1.86 21.23
C ILE A 339 42.74 1.64 20.79
N VAL A 340 43.17 2.24 19.67
CA VAL A 340 44.55 2.11 19.19
C VAL A 340 45.56 2.66 20.22
N GLU A 341 45.24 3.78 20.88
CA GLU A 341 46.09 4.32 21.94
C GLU A 341 46.16 3.40 23.17
N LEU A 342 45.02 2.80 23.56
CA LEU A 342 44.97 1.83 24.66
C LEU A 342 45.72 0.53 24.34
N GLU A 343 45.66 0.05 23.09
CA GLU A 343 46.45 -1.10 22.63
C GLU A 343 47.96 -0.81 22.76
N LYS A 344 48.39 0.38 22.33
CA LYS A 344 49.78 0.83 22.47
C LYS A 344 50.22 0.92 23.93
N GLN A 345 49.36 1.45 24.81
CA GLN A 345 49.65 1.48 26.24
C GLN A 345 49.76 0.08 26.83
N THR A 346 48.91 -0.85 26.39
CA THR A 346 48.93 -2.25 26.81
C THR A 346 50.25 -2.93 26.39
N GLU A 347 50.70 -2.73 25.15
CA GLU A 347 51.98 -3.23 24.66
C GLU A 347 53.16 -2.67 25.47
N HIS A 348 53.14 -1.37 25.78
CA HIS A 348 54.16 -0.75 26.61
C HIS A 348 54.22 -1.35 28.02
N VAL A 349 53.07 -1.62 28.63
CA VAL A 349 52.98 -2.25 29.96
C VAL A 349 53.50 -3.69 29.93
N GLU A 350 53.15 -4.49 28.91
CA GLU A 350 53.64 -5.86 28.79
C GLU A 350 55.16 -5.90 28.58
N ASN A 351 55.70 -4.97 27.79
CA ASN A 351 57.15 -4.80 27.64
C ASN A 351 57.82 -4.45 28.98
N ARG A 352 57.29 -3.49 29.74
CA ARG A 352 57.82 -3.14 31.07
C ARG A 352 57.75 -4.31 32.05
N LYS A 353 56.66 -5.09 32.03
CA LYS A 353 56.51 -6.30 32.84
C LYS A 353 57.58 -7.35 32.48
N SER A 354 57.86 -7.53 31.19
CA SER A 354 58.92 -8.45 30.75
C SER A 354 60.31 -8.01 31.21
N GLU A 355 60.59 -6.70 31.18
CA GLU A 355 61.84 -6.12 31.68
C GLU A 355 61.96 -6.29 33.20
N LEU A 356 60.89 -6.00 33.95
CA LEU A 356 60.86 -6.18 35.40
C LEU A 356 61.08 -7.64 35.79
N LYS A 357 60.54 -8.59 35.02
CA LYS A 357 60.76 -10.02 35.23
C LYS A 357 62.23 -10.39 35.08
N LYS A 358 62.90 -9.90 34.03
CA LYS A 358 64.35 -10.11 33.86
C LYS A 358 65.16 -9.50 35.00
N GLN A 359 64.80 -8.30 35.45
CA GLN A 359 65.46 -7.67 36.60
C GLN A 359 65.30 -8.50 37.87
N TYR A 360 64.11 -9.07 38.11
CA TYR A 360 63.86 -9.95 39.24
C TYR A 360 64.69 -11.25 39.17
N GLU A 361 64.75 -11.90 38.01
CA GLU A 361 65.56 -13.11 37.79
C GLU A 361 67.05 -12.85 38.03
N ASN A 362 67.57 -11.72 37.53
CA ASN A 362 68.95 -11.30 37.77
C ASN A 362 69.23 -11.02 39.24
N LEU A 363 68.30 -10.37 39.93
CA LEU A 363 68.42 -10.06 41.36
C LEU A 363 68.38 -11.34 42.21
N ALA A 364 67.51 -12.30 41.87
CA ALA A 364 67.43 -13.60 42.52
C ALA A 364 68.71 -14.42 42.34
N SER A 365 69.32 -14.35 41.14
CA SER A 365 70.63 -14.94 40.87
C SER A 365 71.73 -14.31 41.73
N HIS A 366 71.79 -12.98 41.81
CA HIS A 366 72.76 -12.28 42.67
C HIS A 366 72.56 -12.61 44.14
N ALA A 367 71.32 -12.65 44.63
CA ALA A 367 71.04 -13.02 46.02
C ALA A 367 71.49 -14.45 46.33
N SER A 368 71.31 -15.38 45.38
CA SER A 368 71.77 -16.77 45.52
C SER A 368 73.30 -16.86 45.56
N GLU A 369 74.00 -16.04 44.77
CA GLU A 369 75.46 -15.99 44.77
C GLU A 369 76.01 -15.38 46.07
N LEU A 370 75.41 -14.28 46.53
CA LEU A 370 75.76 -13.67 47.83
C LEU A 370 75.53 -14.65 48.99
N LYS A 371 74.46 -15.45 48.94
CA LYS A 371 74.21 -16.49 49.95
C LYS A 371 75.33 -17.53 49.97
N LYS A 372 75.77 -18.02 48.80
CA LYS A 372 76.91 -18.95 48.72
C LYS A 372 78.20 -18.32 49.25
N GLN A 373 78.44 -17.05 48.93
CA GLN A 373 79.61 -16.33 49.44
C GLN A 373 79.57 -16.20 50.98
N ALA A 374 78.38 -15.96 51.55
CA ALA A 374 78.20 -15.91 53.00
C ALA A 374 78.45 -17.28 53.65
N GLU A 375 77.94 -18.37 53.09
CA GLU A 375 78.18 -19.75 53.58
C GLU A 375 79.68 -20.10 53.57
N VAL A 376 80.41 -19.73 52.52
CA VAL A 376 81.87 -19.93 52.43
C VAL A 376 82.63 -19.11 53.48
N LEU A 377 82.23 -17.86 53.71
CA LEU A 377 82.85 -16.99 54.72
C LEU A 377 82.60 -17.52 56.14
N GLU A 378 81.41 -18.08 56.40
CA GLU A 378 81.09 -18.72 57.68
C GLU A 378 81.97 -19.96 57.92
N GLU A 379 82.13 -20.82 56.91
CA GLU A 379 83.05 -21.97 56.98
C GLU A 379 84.52 -21.53 57.20
N GLN A 380 84.96 -20.44 56.54
CA GLN A 380 86.28 -19.86 56.77
C GLN A 380 86.44 -19.33 58.20
N ALA A 381 85.41 -18.71 58.77
CA ALA A 381 85.43 -18.22 60.14
C ALA A 381 85.54 -19.37 61.15
N GLU A 382 84.78 -20.46 60.96
CA GLU A 382 84.87 -21.67 61.77
C GLU A 382 86.26 -22.31 61.68
N GLN A 383 86.83 -22.41 60.48
CA GLN A 383 88.19 -22.91 60.26
C GLN A 383 89.25 -22.07 60.99
N LEU A 384 89.13 -20.74 60.95
CA LEU A 384 90.02 -19.84 61.68
C LEU A 384 89.89 -20.00 63.21
N GLU A 385 88.69 -20.23 63.71
CA GLU A 385 88.47 -20.49 65.14
C GLU A 385 89.11 -21.81 65.58
N ILE A 386 88.97 -22.87 64.77
CA ILE A 386 89.66 -24.14 64.97
C ILE A 386 91.18 -23.94 64.96
N GLN A 387 91.74 -23.21 63.98
CA GLN A 387 93.17 -22.91 63.94
C GLN A 387 93.65 -22.17 65.19
N ASN A 388 92.90 -21.18 65.66
CA ASN A 388 93.23 -20.42 66.86
C ASN A 388 93.21 -21.32 68.12
N SER A 389 92.22 -22.22 68.22
CA SER A 389 92.15 -23.20 69.32
C SER A 389 93.35 -24.15 69.33
N LEU A 390 93.78 -24.66 68.15
CA LEU A 390 94.96 -25.51 68.01
C LEU A 390 96.25 -24.77 68.37
N LEU A 391 96.37 -23.50 67.99
CA LEU A 391 97.51 -22.66 68.38
C LEU A 391 97.57 -22.47 69.89
N LYS A 392 96.43 -22.22 70.56
CA LYS A 392 96.37 -22.16 72.04
C LYS A 392 96.82 -23.47 72.68
N ILE A 393 96.37 -24.62 72.18
CA ILE A 393 96.79 -25.95 72.67
C ILE A 393 98.30 -26.13 72.48
N ARG A 394 98.84 -25.81 71.29
CA ARG A 394 100.27 -25.89 70.99
C ARG A 394 101.10 -24.99 71.92
N ASN A 395 100.62 -23.77 72.18
CA ASN A 395 101.25 -22.85 73.12
C ASN A 395 101.26 -23.44 74.54
N LYS A 396 100.12 -23.94 75.02
CA LYS A 396 100.02 -24.60 76.34
C LYS A 396 100.89 -25.85 76.46
N HIS A 397 101.01 -26.65 75.39
CA HIS A 397 101.90 -27.80 75.37
C HIS A 397 103.37 -27.38 75.44
N ARG A 398 103.74 -26.32 74.71
CA ARG A 398 105.08 -25.72 74.76
C ARG A 398 105.40 -25.13 76.13
N GLU A 399 104.45 -24.45 76.77
CA GLU A 399 104.58 -23.98 78.16
C GLU A 399 104.84 -25.15 79.11
N ARG A 400 104.02 -26.21 79.08
CA ARG A 400 104.25 -27.42 79.90
C ARG A 400 105.58 -28.09 79.60
N LYS A 401 106.01 -28.12 78.35
CA LYS A 401 107.32 -28.68 77.96
C LYS A 401 108.45 -27.83 78.53
N ASN A 402 108.32 -26.51 78.51
CA ASN A 402 109.28 -25.59 79.13
C ASN A 402 109.30 -25.77 80.66
N GLU A 403 108.14 -25.89 81.32
CA GLU A 403 108.05 -26.21 82.75
C GLU A 403 108.69 -27.57 83.08
N MET A 404 108.53 -28.58 82.22
CA MET A 404 109.14 -29.90 82.39
C MET A 404 110.66 -29.85 82.21
N LEU A 405 111.14 -29.10 81.23
CA LEU A 405 112.56 -28.83 81.04
C LEU A 405 113.12 -28.10 82.25
N GLU A 406 112.44 -27.07 82.76
CA GLU A 406 112.86 -26.33 83.94
C GLU A 406 112.91 -27.22 85.19
N LYS A 407 111.94 -28.13 85.38
CA LYS A 407 111.99 -29.16 86.42
C LYS A 407 113.16 -30.12 86.25
N GLN A 408 113.47 -30.56 85.03
CA GLN A 408 114.64 -31.40 84.75
C GLN A 408 115.94 -30.65 85.05
N THR A 409 116.02 -29.36 84.73
CA THR A 409 117.17 -28.52 85.08
C THR A 409 117.34 -28.42 86.60
N VAL A 410 116.25 -28.21 87.34
CA VAL A 410 116.26 -28.17 88.81
C VAL A 410 116.64 -29.54 89.42
N GLU A 411 116.15 -30.66 88.87
CA GLU A 411 116.57 -32.00 89.29
C GLU A 411 118.06 -32.27 88.98
N GLN A 412 118.58 -31.76 87.85
CA GLN A 412 120.01 -31.80 87.56
C GLN A 412 120.83 -30.99 88.57
N GLU A 413 120.39 -29.77 88.90
CA GLU A 413 121.05 -28.95 89.92
C GLU A 413 121.05 -29.64 91.29
N GLN A 414 119.94 -30.27 91.70
CA GLN A 414 119.87 -31.01 92.98
C GLN A 414 120.72 -32.29 93.00
N THR A 415 120.91 -32.96 91.86
CA THR A 415 121.78 -34.14 91.76
C THR A 415 123.26 -33.77 91.74
N GLU A 416 123.61 -32.61 91.19
CA GLU A 416 124.95 -32.03 91.29
C GLU A 416 125.27 -31.62 92.74
N GLU A 417 124.30 -31.04 93.47
CA GLU A 417 124.45 -30.66 94.88
C GLU A 417 124.65 -31.89 95.81
N TRP A 418 124.00 -33.03 95.51
CA TRP A 418 124.22 -34.29 96.23
C TRP A 418 125.59 -34.93 95.93
N ALA A 419 126.15 -34.70 94.73
CA ALA A 419 127.44 -35.22 94.33
C ALA A 419 128.61 -34.49 95.01
N GLU A 420 128.46 -33.21 95.33
CA GLU A 420 129.48 -32.44 96.07
C GLU A 420 129.51 -32.76 97.56
N SER A 421 128.36 -33.08 98.17
CA SER A 421 128.29 -33.42 99.60
C SER A 421 129.06 -34.70 99.97
N LYS A 422 129.22 -35.65 99.04
CA LYS A 422 129.92 -36.92 99.30
C LYS A 422 131.45 -36.83 99.22
N LYS A 423 132.01 -35.73 98.71
CA LYS A 423 133.46 -35.66 98.40
C LYS A 423 134.33 -35.21 99.58
N SER A 424 133.76 -34.80 100.71
CA SER A 424 134.51 -34.20 101.83
C SER A 424 134.81 -35.11 103.03
N VAL A 425 134.57 -36.42 102.97
CA VAL A 425 134.65 -37.31 104.16
C VAL A 425 135.76 -38.38 104.09
N VAL A 426 136.56 -38.47 103.03
CA VAL A 426 137.57 -39.53 102.89
C VAL A 426 138.95 -38.98 102.50
N GLU A 427 139.65 -38.30 103.42
CA GLU A 427 141.13 -38.26 103.47
C GLU A 427 141.65 -37.57 104.73
N THR A 428 142.19 -38.33 105.70
CA THR A 428 143.49 -38.11 106.41
C THR A 428 143.61 -38.87 107.74
N LYS A 429 144.47 -39.91 107.76
CA LYS A 429 145.18 -40.46 108.92
C LYS A 429 146.34 -41.35 108.42
N GLU A 430 147.63 -40.96 108.59
CA GLU A 430 148.78 -41.84 108.95
C GLU A 430 150.19 -41.18 108.96
N LEU A 431 151.03 -41.70 109.90
CA LEU A 431 152.52 -41.74 110.03
C LEU A 431 153.31 -40.79 111.00
N GLU A 432 153.74 -41.38 112.15
CA GLU A 432 155.11 -41.55 112.76
C GLU A 432 156.30 -40.63 112.35
N GLN A 433 157.39 -40.28 113.10
CA GLN A 433 158.14 -40.74 114.30
C GLN A 433 159.32 -39.73 114.65
N PRO A 434 160.28 -39.98 115.60
CA PRO A 434 161.12 -38.97 116.31
C PRO A 434 162.62 -38.78 115.90
N SER A 435 163.19 -37.67 116.42
CA SER A 435 164.58 -37.31 116.82
C SER A 435 165.83 -37.67 115.95
N LYS A 436 166.57 -36.65 115.47
CA LYS A 436 167.89 -36.19 115.98
C LYS A 436 168.56 -35.16 115.03
N GLU A 437 169.43 -34.35 115.61
CA GLU A 437 170.02 -33.06 115.19
C GLU A 437 171.16 -33.08 114.15
N GLN A 438 171.27 -31.92 113.46
CA GLN A 438 172.45 -31.19 112.92
C GLN A 438 173.40 -31.87 111.91
N ASP A 439 173.29 -31.50 110.62
CA ASP A 439 174.03 -30.41 109.94
C ASP A 439 173.24 -29.97 108.68
#